data_AF-X1QYA0-F1
#
_entry.id   AF-X1QYA0-F1
#
_cell.length_a   1.000
_cell.length_b   1.000
_cell.length_c   1.000
_cell.angle_alpha   90.00
_cell.angle_beta   90.00
_cell.angle_gamma   90.00
#
_symmetry.space_group_name_H-M   'P 1'
#
loop_
_entity.id
_entity.type
_entity.pdbx_description
1 polymer ?
#
loop_
_entity_poly.entity_id
_entity_poly.type
_entity_poly.pdbx_seq_one_letter_code
_entity_poly.pdbx_strand_id
1 'polypeptide(L)'
;ENGGVIQVCFVSSFIKPSDPYPERDSAMQALQEMYRSFNDLTDEEMDQARKEWTAVNKKFPPKLAAISEMIDHIDHIVDVAGIDYVGIGTDFDGGGALKDCYDVSKIKNITSELIQRGYTTKEIEKIWGGNFMRVFREVQKN
;
A
#
# COMPACT_ATOMS: atom_id res chain seq x y z
N GLU A 1 23.17 -0.81 -0.59
CA GLU A 1 24.38 -1.52 -0.09
C GLU A 1 24.17 -3.03 0.12
N ASN A 2 23.09 -3.50 0.77
CA ASN A 2 22.89 -4.93 1.07
C ASN A 2 22.15 -5.76 0.00
N GLY A 3 21.99 -5.25 -1.23
CA GLY A 3 21.31 -5.98 -2.31
C GLY A 3 19.79 -6.16 -2.13
N GLY A 4 19.16 -5.58 -1.11
CA GLY A 4 17.73 -5.76 -0.84
C GLY A 4 16.77 -5.15 -1.87
N VAL A 5 15.49 -5.10 -1.53
CA VAL A 5 14.44 -4.41 -2.30
C VAL A 5 13.42 -3.79 -1.35
N ILE A 6 13.01 -2.56 -1.62
CA ILE A 6 11.95 -1.84 -0.91
C ILE A 6 10.65 -2.08 -1.66
N GLN A 7 9.71 -2.79 -1.04
CA GLN A 7 8.37 -2.98 -1.58
C GLN A 7 7.49 -1.82 -1.11
N VAL A 8 7.10 -0.93 -2.03
CA VAL A 8 6.38 0.28 -1.67
C VAL A 8 4.91 -0.04 -1.40
N CYS A 9 4.43 0.38 -0.23
CA CYS A 9 3.10 0.10 0.29
C CYS A 9 2.07 1.15 -0.15
N PHE A 10 0.82 0.73 -0.41
CA PHE A 10 -0.24 1.65 -0.85
C PHE A 10 -1.00 2.29 0.32
N VAL A 11 -0.50 2.13 1.56
CA VAL A 11 -1.04 2.81 2.74
C VAL A 11 -0.74 4.30 2.63
N SER A 12 -1.79 5.11 2.55
CA SER A 12 -1.68 6.53 2.20
C SER A 12 -0.83 7.36 3.15
N SER A 13 -0.80 7.02 4.45
CA SER A 13 0.01 7.70 5.46
C SER A 13 1.52 7.45 5.31
N PHE A 14 1.93 6.43 4.55
CA PHE A 14 3.33 6.17 4.22
C PHE A 14 3.78 6.88 2.93
N ILE A 15 2.82 7.25 2.07
CA ILE A 15 3.08 7.92 0.79
C ILE A 15 3.15 9.44 0.99
N LYS A 16 2.25 9.98 1.81
CA LYS A 16 2.18 11.43 2.07
C LYS A 16 1.78 11.74 3.52
N PRO A 17 2.15 12.93 4.04
CA PRO A 17 1.64 13.41 5.31
C PRO A 17 0.12 13.34 5.34
N SER A 18 -0.42 12.79 6.43
CA SER A 18 -1.86 12.75 6.64
C SER A 18 -2.31 14.09 7.23
N ASP A 19 -3.28 14.72 6.59
CA ASP A 19 -4.00 15.83 7.21
C ASP A 19 -4.73 15.35 8.47
N PRO A 20 -4.83 16.18 9.52
CA PRO A 20 -5.68 15.87 10.66
C PRO A 20 -7.11 15.52 10.24
N TYR A 21 -7.68 14.46 10.84
CA TYR A 21 -9.07 14.09 10.64
C TYR A 21 -9.72 13.61 11.96
N PRO A 22 -9.91 14.53 12.94
CA PRO A 22 -10.22 14.15 14.32
C PRO A 22 -11.47 13.28 14.49
N GLU A 23 -12.51 13.53 13.68
CA GLU A 23 -13.75 12.74 13.72
C GLU A 23 -13.53 11.29 13.30
N ARG A 24 -12.77 11.07 12.22
CA ARG A 24 -12.38 9.73 11.76
C ARG A 24 -11.47 9.07 12.80
N ASP A 25 -10.44 9.78 13.24
CA ASP A 25 -9.44 9.26 14.17
C ASP A 25 -10.11 8.78 15.47
N SER A 26 -11.02 9.59 16.03
CA SER A 26 -11.81 9.23 17.21
C SER A 26 -12.69 8.01 16.98
N ALA A 27 -13.37 7.93 15.83
CA ALA A 27 -14.26 6.80 15.51
C ALA A 27 -13.47 5.50 15.30
N MET A 28 -12.33 5.56 14.63
CA MET A 28 -11.44 4.41 14.40
C MET A 28 -10.81 3.93 15.71
N GLN A 29 -10.38 4.85 16.59
CA GLN A 29 -9.85 4.51 17.90
C GLN A 29 -10.89 3.79 18.76
N ALA A 30 -12.14 4.25 18.77
CA ALA A 30 -13.22 3.58 19.51
C ALA A 30 -13.45 2.13 19.04
N LEU A 31 -13.37 1.86 17.73
CA LEU A 31 -13.46 0.51 17.19
C LEU A 31 -12.25 -0.35 17.59
N GLN A 32 -11.04 0.19 17.52
CA GLN A 32 -9.84 -0.53 17.95
C GLN A 32 -9.85 -0.87 19.44
N GLU A 33 -10.40 0.02 20.28
CA GLU A 33 -10.57 -0.24 21.71
C GLU A 33 -11.67 -1.25 22.02
N MET A 34 -12.72 -1.33 21.18
CA MET A 34 -13.78 -2.33 21.29
C MET A 34 -13.30 -3.71 20.84
N TYR A 35 -12.54 -3.77 19.74
CA TYR A 35 -12.03 -5.00 19.12
C TYR A 35 -10.50 -5.12 19.28
N ARG A 36 -10.00 -5.01 20.52
CA ARG A 36 -8.55 -4.96 20.83
C ARG A 36 -7.73 -6.12 20.26
N SER A 37 -8.34 -7.29 20.15
CA SER A 37 -7.71 -8.50 19.64
C SER A 37 -8.70 -9.22 18.74
N PHE A 38 -8.34 -9.41 17.48
CA PHE A 38 -9.13 -10.24 16.55
C PHE A 38 -8.95 -11.74 16.82
N ASN A 39 -7.91 -12.15 17.57
CA ASN A 39 -7.62 -13.56 17.85
C ASN A 39 -8.63 -14.21 18.79
N ASP A 40 -9.33 -13.40 19.58
CA ASP A 40 -10.24 -13.86 20.63
C ASP A 40 -11.72 -13.71 20.24
N LEU A 41 -12.00 -13.25 19.01
CA LEU A 41 -13.35 -13.05 18.51
C LEU A 41 -13.90 -14.34 17.89
N THR A 42 -15.17 -14.62 18.16
CA THR A 42 -15.97 -15.58 17.39
C THR A 42 -16.20 -15.07 15.97
N ASP A 43 -16.61 -15.96 15.06
CA ASP A 43 -16.97 -15.59 13.68
C ASP A 43 -18.08 -14.52 13.64
N GLU A 44 -19.06 -14.61 14.54
CA GLU A 44 -20.16 -13.65 14.64
C GLU A 44 -19.67 -12.25 15.09
N GLU A 45 -18.75 -12.21 16.06
CA GLU A 45 -18.13 -10.97 16.52
C GLU A 45 -17.20 -10.37 15.48
N MET A 46 -16.45 -11.20 14.73
CA MET A 46 -15.64 -10.73 13.60
C MET A 46 -16.51 -10.12 12.50
N ASP A 47 -17.63 -10.74 12.16
CA ASP A 47 -18.56 -10.21 11.17
C ASP A 47 -19.22 -8.90 11.63
N GLN A 48 -19.53 -8.78 12.92
CA GLN A 48 -20.00 -7.52 13.50
C GLN A 48 -18.91 -6.45 13.43
N ALA A 49 -17.67 -6.76 13.82
CA ALA A 49 -16.54 -5.85 13.76
C ALA A 49 -16.30 -5.32 12.34
N ARG A 50 -16.36 -6.21 11.32
CA ARG A 50 -16.23 -5.82 9.91
C ARG A 50 -17.35 -4.89 9.45
N LYS A 51 -18.61 -5.14 9.87
CA LYS A 51 -19.75 -4.26 9.54
C LYS A 51 -19.58 -2.88 10.15
N GLU A 52 -19.17 -2.80 11.41
CA GLU A 52 -18.94 -1.53 12.10
C GLU A 52 -17.77 -0.76 11.51
N TRP A 53 -16.65 -1.44 11.23
CA TRP A 53 -15.50 -0.87 10.54
C TRP A 53 -15.89 -0.30 9.16
N THR A 54 -16.68 -1.06 8.39
CA THR A 54 -17.21 -0.61 7.11
C THR A 54 -18.12 0.60 7.26
N ALA A 55 -19.00 0.62 8.27
CA ALA A 55 -19.90 1.74 8.53
C ALA A 55 -19.13 3.02 8.92
N VAL A 56 -18.08 2.91 9.74
CA VAL A 56 -17.19 4.03 10.09
C VAL A 56 -16.45 4.52 8.85
N ASN A 57 -15.87 3.64 8.04
CA ASN A 57 -15.21 4.04 6.79
C ASN A 57 -16.18 4.69 5.79
N LYS A 58 -17.45 4.26 5.74
CA LYS A 58 -18.45 4.90 4.89
C LYS A 58 -18.84 6.30 5.40
N LYS A 59 -18.97 6.45 6.72
CA LYS A 59 -19.34 7.73 7.35
C LYS A 59 -18.21 8.75 7.31
N PHE A 60 -16.98 8.29 7.51
CA PHE A 60 -15.77 9.10 7.58
C PHE A 60 -14.70 8.53 6.64
N PRO A 61 -14.84 8.66 5.30
CA PRO A 61 -13.94 8.01 4.35
C PRO A 61 -12.49 8.44 4.51
N PRO A 62 -11.49 7.53 4.38
CA PRO A 62 -10.09 7.90 4.49
C PRO A 62 -9.67 8.88 3.38
N LYS A 63 -8.69 9.74 3.70
CA LYS A 63 -8.03 10.60 2.71
C LYS A 63 -6.96 9.80 1.98
N LEU A 64 -7.34 9.22 0.84
CA LEU A 64 -6.44 8.37 0.06
C LEU A 64 -5.42 9.17 -0.76
N ALA A 65 -4.21 8.63 -0.89
CA ALA A 65 -3.22 9.06 -1.85
C ALA A 65 -3.65 8.70 -3.28
N ALA A 66 -3.11 9.43 -4.26
CA ALA A 66 -3.25 9.16 -5.69
C ALA A 66 -2.15 8.23 -6.19
N ILE A 67 -2.38 7.59 -7.34
CA ILE A 67 -1.33 6.91 -8.10
C ILE A 67 -0.16 7.87 -8.37
N SER A 68 -0.43 9.11 -8.77
CA SER A 68 0.65 10.08 -9.04
C SER A 68 1.54 10.33 -7.82
N GLU A 69 0.95 10.48 -6.64
CA GLU A 69 1.68 10.67 -5.37
C GLU A 69 2.46 9.41 -4.98
N MET A 70 1.91 8.23 -5.25
CA MET A 70 2.61 6.95 -5.09
C MET A 70 3.81 6.83 -6.02
N ILE A 71 3.67 7.26 -7.29
CA ILE A 71 4.80 7.22 -8.21
C ILE A 71 5.84 8.30 -7.89
N ASP A 72 5.45 9.48 -7.38
CA ASP A 72 6.41 10.46 -6.82
C ASP A 72 7.26 9.82 -5.70
N HIS A 73 6.64 8.96 -4.89
CA HIS A 73 7.35 8.22 -3.84
C HIS A 73 8.29 7.14 -4.42
N ILE A 74 7.89 6.46 -5.50
CA ILE A 74 8.77 5.53 -6.25
C ILE A 74 9.94 6.29 -6.87
N ASP A 75 9.71 7.43 -7.52
CA ASP A 75 10.74 8.27 -8.13
C ASP A 75 11.80 8.64 -7.07
N HIS A 76 11.36 9.07 -5.89
CA HIS A 76 12.26 9.36 -4.78
C HIS A 76 13.10 8.15 -4.34
N ILE A 77 12.50 6.96 -4.26
CA ILE A 77 13.24 5.73 -3.93
C ILE A 77 14.24 5.39 -5.03
N VAL A 78 13.88 5.59 -6.31
CA VAL A 78 14.80 5.39 -7.44
C VAL A 78 15.97 6.37 -7.38
N ASP A 79 15.74 7.63 -7.04
CA ASP A 79 16.79 8.65 -6.89
C ASP A 79 17.76 8.33 -5.74
N VAL A 80 17.23 7.81 -4.63
CA VAL A 80 18.01 7.53 -3.41
C VAL A 80 18.73 6.18 -3.47
N ALA A 81 18.03 5.13 -3.89
CA ALA A 81 18.51 3.75 -3.83
C ALA A 81 18.89 3.19 -5.20
N GLY A 82 18.27 3.66 -6.28
CA GLY A 82 18.42 3.14 -7.64
C GLY A 82 17.30 2.19 -8.07
N ILE A 83 17.11 2.07 -9.39
CA ILE A 83 16.01 1.30 -10.01
C ILE A 83 16.04 -0.20 -9.69
N ASP A 84 17.18 -0.74 -9.24
CA ASP A 84 17.34 -2.17 -8.89
C ASP A 84 16.83 -2.53 -7.48
N TYR A 85 16.33 -1.55 -6.72
CA TYR A 85 16.04 -1.67 -5.29
C TYR A 85 14.60 -1.27 -4.91
N VAL A 86 13.72 -1.08 -5.89
CA VAL A 86 12.31 -0.71 -5.68
C VAL A 86 11.37 -1.79 -6.22
N GLY A 87 10.23 -1.98 -5.57
CA GLY A 87 9.16 -2.87 -6.01
C GLY A 87 7.78 -2.45 -5.50
N ILE A 88 6.75 -3.24 -5.81
CA ILE A 88 5.35 -3.02 -5.40
C ILE A 88 4.94 -4.02 -4.31
N GLY A 89 4.52 -3.51 -3.15
CA GLY A 89 3.90 -4.30 -2.10
C GLY A 89 2.57 -3.69 -1.68
N THR A 90 1.49 -3.98 -2.40
CA THR A 90 0.26 -3.17 -2.34
C THR A 90 -0.39 -3.06 -0.96
N ASP A 91 -0.26 -4.10 -0.13
CA ASP A 91 -1.00 -4.23 1.13
C ASP A 91 -2.53 -4.13 0.94
N PHE A 92 -3.01 -4.57 -0.24
CA PHE A 92 -4.44 -4.77 -0.46
C PHE A 92 -4.97 -5.75 0.59
N ASP A 93 -6.20 -5.49 1.06
CA ASP A 93 -6.85 -6.19 2.19
C ASP A 93 -6.17 -6.02 3.57
N GLY A 94 -4.98 -5.40 3.63
CA GLY A 94 -4.25 -5.05 4.86
C GLY A 94 -4.33 -3.57 5.25
N GLY A 95 -4.82 -2.70 4.37
CA GLY A 95 -4.98 -1.26 4.59
C GLY A 95 -4.50 -0.38 3.45
N GLY A 96 -3.81 -0.98 2.47
CA GLY A 96 -3.39 -0.31 1.25
C GLY A 96 -4.54 -0.01 0.30
N ALA A 97 -4.65 1.24 -0.12
CA ALA A 97 -5.59 1.69 -1.15
C ALA A 97 -5.18 3.08 -1.66
N LEU A 98 -5.38 3.32 -2.96
CA LEU A 98 -5.25 4.63 -3.58
C LEU A 98 -6.62 5.09 -4.11
N LYS A 99 -6.84 6.40 -4.20
CA LYS A 99 -8.14 6.97 -4.63
C LYS A 99 -8.55 6.51 -6.04
N ASP A 100 -7.56 6.27 -6.90
CA ASP A 100 -7.65 5.87 -8.30
C ASP A 100 -7.08 4.45 -8.55
N CYS A 101 -6.71 3.73 -7.47
CA CYS A 101 -6.40 2.31 -7.45
C CYS A 101 -6.81 1.68 -6.11
N TYR A 102 -8.13 1.56 -5.91
CA TYR A 102 -8.69 1.06 -4.65
C TYR A 102 -8.44 -0.45 -4.46
N ASP A 103 -8.43 -1.21 -5.55
CA ASP A 103 -8.26 -2.66 -5.56
C ASP A 103 -7.46 -3.13 -6.79
N VAL A 104 -7.23 -4.43 -6.87
CA VAL A 104 -6.45 -5.06 -7.94
C VAL A 104 -7.01 -4.83 -9.36
N SER A 105 -8.30 -4.55 -9.52
CA SER A 105 -8.91 -4.29 -10.84
C SER A 105 -8.36 -3.02 -11.51
N LYS A 106 -7.78 -2.12 -10.71
CA LYS A 106 -7.19 -0.84 -11.16
C LYS A 106 -5.66 -0.85 -11.18
N ILE A 107 -5.03 -1.94 -10.77
CA ILE A 107 -3.57 -2.00 -10.59
C ILE A 107 -2.78 -1.72 -11.87
N LYS A 108 -3.37 -1.97 -13.04
CA LYS A 108 -2.78 -1.62 -14.36
C LYS A 108 -2.52 -0.12 -14.53
N ASN A 109 -3.25 0.73 -13.81
CA ASN A 109 -3.09 2.18 -13.88
C ASN A 109 -1.72 2.62 -13.34
N ILE A 110 -1.12 1.85 -12.42
CA ILE A 110 0.27 2.03 -11.96
C ILE A 110 1.23 1.94 -13.13
N THR A 111 1.10 0.88 -13.96
CA THR A 111 1.91 0.72 -15.18
C THR A 111 1.68 1.88 -16.15
N SER A 112 0.44 2.33 -16.32
CA SER A 112 0.13 3.47 -17.19
C SER A 112 0.81 4.76 -16.73
N GLU A 113 0.84 5.04 -15.43
CA GLU A 113 1.54 6.21 -14.87
C GLU A 113 3.07 6.09 -15.05
N LEU A 114 3.66 4.93 -14.77
CA LEU A 114 5.10 4.69 -14.99
C LEU A 114 5.51 4.92 -16.45
N ILE A 115 4.70 4.43 -17.41
CA ILE A 115 4.93 4.68 -18.84
C ILE A 115 4.86 6.17 -19.15
N GLN A 116 3.86 6.88 -18.62
CA GLN A 116 3.71 8.33 -18.85
C GLN A 116 4.90 9.13 -18.31
N ARG A 117 5.53 8.66 -17.23
CA ARG A 117 6.73 9.25 -16.64
C ARG A 117 8.04 8.87 -17.34
N GLY A 118 7.97 8.04 -18.37
CA GLY A 118 9.13 7.70 -19.20
C GLY A 118 9.94 6.50 -18.71
N TYR A 119 9.44 5.73 -17.75
CA TYR A 119 10.06 4.46 -17.39
C TYR A 119 10.05 3.51 -18.60
N THR A 120 11.20 2.91 -18.87
CA THR A 120 11.33 1.90 -19.92
C THR A 120 10.66 0.59 -19.51
N THR A 121 10.30 -0.24 -20.50
CA THR A 121 9.74 -1.57 -20.24
C THR A 121 10.59 -2.40 -19.27
N LYS A 122 11.93 -2.33 -19.41
CA LYS A 122 12.86 -3.06 -18.54
C LYS A 122 12.82 -2.57 -17.08
N GLU A 123 12.65 -1.28 -16.86
CA GLU A 123 12.56 -0.70 -15.52
C GLU A 123 11.22 -1.02 -14.87
N ILE A 124 10.14 -0.98 -15.66
CA ILE A 124 8.81 -1.42 -15.22
C ILE A 124 8.82 -2.90 -14.83
N GLU A 125 9.47 -3.77 -15.61
CA GLU A 125 9.64 -5.19 -15.26
C GLU A 125 10.41 -5.39 -13.95
N LYS A 126 11.44 -4.56 -13.70
CA LYS A 126 12.19 -4.57 -12.42
C LYS A 126 11.27 -4.22 -11.25
N ILE A 127 10.51 -3.13 -11.35
CA ILE A 127 9.58 -2.66 -10.31
C ILE A 127 8.49 -3.71 -10.03
N TRP A 128 7.89 -4.31 -11.06
CA TRP A 128 6.78 -5.25 -10.88
C TRP A 128 7.16 -6.58 -10.23
N GLY A 129 8.44 -6.96 -10.27
CA GLY A 129 8.86 -8.20 -9.65
C GLY A 129 10.27 -8.64 -10.00
N GLY A 130 10.91 -8.06 -11.03
CA GLY A 130 12.28 -8.40 -11.39
C GLY A 130 13.26 -8.23 -10.21
N ASN A 131 13.13 -7.14 -9.45
CA ASN A 131 13.95 -6.86 -8.27
C ASN A 131 13.64 -7.82 -7.12
N PHE A 132 12.36 -8.10 -6.86
CA PHE A 132 11.96 -9.11 -5.88
C PHE A 132 12.54 -10.48 -6.21
N MET A 133 12.38 -10.93 -7.45
CA MET A 133 12.84 -12.24 -7.89
C MET A 133 14.36 -12.36 -7.88
N ARG A 134 15.11 -11.26 -8.08
CA ARG A 134 16.56 -11.22 -7.87
C ARG A 134 16.90 -11.60 -6.43
N VAL A 135 16.31 -10.90 -5.46
CA VAL A 135 16.52 -11.15 -4.02
C VAL A 135 16.06 -12.55 -3.63
N PHE A 136 14.87 -12.97 -4.07
CA PHE A 136 14.31 -14.27 -3.73
C PHE A 136 15.22 -15.43 -4.17
N ARG A 137 15.78 -15.35 -5.39
CA ARG A 137 16.76 -16.33 -5.88
C ARG A 137 18.08 -16.33 -5.12
N GLU A 138 18.53 -15.19 -4.61
CA GLU A 138 19.75 -15.11 -3.80
C GLU A 138 19.54 -15.83 -2.45
N VAL A 139 18.39 -15.61 -1.80
CA VAL A 139 18.05 -16.27 -0.54
C VAL A 139 17.92 -17.79 -0.69
N GLN A 140 17.36 -18.28 -1.80
CA GLN A 140 17.19 -19.72 -2.05
C GLN A 140 18.50 -20.50 -2.30
N LYS A 141 19.61 -19.83 -2.58
CA LYS A 141 20.90 -20.50 -2.82
C LYS A 141 21.64 -20.85 -1.52
N ASN A 142 21.20 -20.27 -0.40
CA ASN A 142 21.73 -20.54 0.94
C ASN A 142 20.93 -21.67 1.59
#